data_AF-A0A4Y7Q141-F1
#
_entry.id   AF-A0A4Y7Q141-F1
#
_cell.length_a   1.000
_cell.length_b   1.000
_cell.length_c   1.000
_cell.angle_alpha   90.00
_cell.angle_beta   90.00
_cell.angle_gamma   90.00
#
_symmetry.space_group_name_H-M   'P 1'
#
loop_
_entity.id
_entity.type
_entity.pdbx_description
1 polymer ?
#
loop_
_entity_poly.entity_id
_entity_poly.type
_entity_poly.pdbx_seq_one_letter_code
_entity_poly.pdbx_strand_id
1 'polypeptide(L)'
;MYTPAHSLSIRSSQQSRNVFVWCTVSHKIAIGCSRSPLKVSTMYRWIHIAYRTFYPGRATTAFTLFPVVVEPSGPITYAVQQNGPPLPRQSQEMVLPGDYGIYNTDGSTPNFYYRFTRRLSLSKLQRGMERASAALAAKTVLTPVLHDKALQRDGRCVLTGSIDYDALTTTWILPPSLGYLLSDEQFLQNRYQRSPESCDMSHLIAPTNVLSIHKSVAVLFRRNAIGVDVDDDYRIVVFHEPKKSGCPPINSNLTLFDGPDRPSDQFLRVHFAYCLAAHAFGGDLTEDFKDGEVENFMLAFDKMSPDDPLRQSFLGKRVEQFYVRQTLKTYVIFFMHRYNML
;
A
#
# COMPACT_ATOMS: atom_id res chain seq x y z
N MET A 1 19.67 -14.12 -2.63
CA MET A 1 18.33 -13.67 -3.07
C MET A 1 17.32 -14.27 -2.12
N TYR A 2 16.41 -13.47 -1.53
CA TYR A 2 15.40 -13.98 -0.59
C TYR A 2 14.32 -14.76 -1.33
N THR A 3 13.97 -15.94 -0.83
CA THR A 3 12.90 -16.79 -1.35
C THR A 3 11.77 -16.85 -0.32
N PRO A 4 10.58 -16.30 -0.60
CA PRO A 4 9.46 -16.31 0.33
C PRO A 4 9.03 -17.72 0.75
N ALA A 5 8.83 -17.96 2.05
CA ALA A 5 8.25 -19.21 2.57
C ALA A 5 6.73 -19.33 2.31
N HIS A 6 6.13 -18.28 1.74
CA HIS A 6 4.70 -18.12 1.49
C HIS A 6 4.44 -17.85 0.00
N SER A 7 3.21 -18.07 -0.44
CA SER A 7 2.81 -17.76 -1.81
C SER A 7 2.49 -16.28 -1.93
N LEU A 8 3.12 -15.64 -2.91
CA LEU A 8 2.90 -14.24 -3.24
C LEU A 8 1.70 -14.11 -4.17
N SER A 9 0.96 -13.00 -4.05
CA SER A 9 -0.01 -12.62 -5.08
C SER A 9 0.67 -12.38 -6.42
N ILE A 10 -0.09 -12.46 -7.51
CA ILE A 10 0.38 -12.14 -8.86
C ILE A 10 1.04 -10.75 -8.87
N ARG A 11 0.42 -9.78 -8.19
CA ARG A 11 0.93 -8.41 -8.08
C ARG A 11 2.25 -8.33 -7.33
N SER A 12 2.32 -8.98 -6.16
CA SER A 12 3.53 -9.00 -5.33
C SER A 12 4.72 -9.59 -6.09
N SER A 13 4.48 -10.67 -6.83
CA SER A 13 5.46 -11.31 -7.71
C SER A 13 5.92 -10.36 -8.83
N GLN A 14 4.98 -9.71 -9.53
CA GLN A 14 5.31 -8.75 -10.60
C GLN A 14 6.10 -7.54 -10.10
N GLN A 15 5.92 -7.14 -8.84
CA GLN A 15 6.65 -6.04 -8.22
C GLN A 15 7.98 -6.48 -7.58
N SER A 16 8.34 -7.77 -7.66
CA SER A 16 9.55 -8.32 -7.05
C SER A 16 9.69 -7.93 -5.58
N ARG A 17 8.57 -7.96 -4.83
CA ARG A 17 8.57 -7.67 -3.40
C ARG A 17 9.38 -8.73 -2.66
N ASN A 18 10.14 -8.30 -1.66
CA ASN A 18 11.04 -9.18 -0.92
C ASN A 18 11.15 -8.83 0.57
N VAL A 19 10.39 -7.83 1.04
CA VAL A 19 10.23 -7.50 2.45
C VAL A 19 8.74 -7.51 2.74
N PHE A 20 8.33 -8.34 3.69
CA PHE A 20 6.93 -8.55 4.05
C PHE A 20 6.73 -8.32 5.54
N VAL A 21 5.75 -7.48 5.89
CA VAL A 21 5.34 -7.19 7.25
C VAL A 21 3.97 -7.81 7.49
N TRP A 22 3.90 -8.74 8.42
CA TRP A 22 2.73 -9.53 8.77
C TRP A 22 1.94 -8.90 9.92
N CYS A 23 0.62 -8.90 9.77
CA CYS A 23 -0.29 -8.69 10.88
C CYS A 23 -0.51 -10.06 11.56
N THR A 24 0.07 -10.20 12.74
CA THR A 24 0.12 -11.46 13.52
C THR A 24 -1.26 -11.93 13.98
N VAL A 25 -2.24 -11.02 14.13
CA VAL A 25 -3.63 -11.36 14.48
C VAL A 25 -4.42 -11.88 13.27
N SER A 26 -4.17 -11.31 12.09
CA SER A 26 -4.93 -11.65 10.88
C SER A 26 -4.32 -12.77 10.06
N HIS A 27 -3.06 -13.12 10.33
CA HIS A 27 -2.28 -14.07 9.52
C HIS A 27 -2.16 -13.62 8.06
N LYS A 28 -2.16 -12.30 7.83
CA LYS A 28 -2.05 -11.68 6.49
C LYS A 28 -0.88 -10.71 6.43
N ILE A 29 -0.40 -10.48 5.21
CA ILE A 29 0.61 -9.46 4.97
C ILE A 29 -0.08 -8.10 5.08
N ALA A 30 0.41 -7.25 5.97
CA ALA A 30 -0.01 -5.87 6.09
C ALA A 30 0.67 -5.01 5.02
N ILE A 31 1.99 -5.17 4.87
CA ILE A 31 2.82 -4.41 3.93
C ILE A 31 3.77 -5.36 3.19
N GLY A 32 3.84 -5.25 1.87
CA GLY A 32 4.90 -5.83 1.06
C GLY A 32 5.59 -4.72 0.25
N CYS A 33 6.91 -4.64 0.33
CA CYS A 33 7.68 -3.67 -0.44
C CYS A 33 8.83 -4.33 -1.22
N SER A 34 9.29 -3.63 -2.26
CA SER A 34 10.37 -4.06 -3.15
C SER A 34 11.71 -3.42 -2.76
N ARG A 35 12.75 -3.81 -3.51
CA ARG A 35 14.20 -3.63 -3.27
C ARG A 35 14.74 -2.22 -3.00
N SER A 36 13.91 -1.18 -2.89
CA SER A 36 14.45 0.13 -2.52
C SER A 36 15.03 0.04 -1.11
N PRO A 37 16.28 0.49 -0.88
CA PRO A 37 16.88 0.49 0.44
C PRO A 37 15.96 1.27 1.40
N LEU A 38 15.26 0.55 2.29
CA LEU A 38 14.37 1.13 3.28
C LEU A 38 15.00 1.03 4.66
N LYS A 39 15.13 2.13 5.38
CA LYS A 39 15.58 2.09 6.78
C LYS A 39 14.50 1.47 7.66
N VAL A 40 14.89 0.83 8.75
CA VAL A 40 13.95 0.31 9.75
C VAL A 40 13.00 1.42 10.24
N SER A 41 13.54 2.59 10.58
CA SER A 41 12.75 3.75 10.99
C SER A 41 11.73 4.21 9.94
N THR A 42 12.09 4.18 8.66
CA THR A 42 11.17 4.46 7.55
C THR A 42 10.03 3.44 7.48
N MET A 43 10.32 2.14 7.68
CA MET A 43 9.28 1.10 7.73
C MET A 43 8.25 1.35 8.84
N TYR A 44 8.72 1.66 10.06
CA TYR A 44 7.83 2.02 11.17
C TYR A 44 6.94 3.20 10.83
N ARG A 45 7.51 4.24 10.21
CA ARG A 45 6.76 5.43 9.79
C ARG A 45 5.73 5.09 8.72
N TRP A 46 6.07 4.27 7.73
CA TRP A 46 5.12 3.84 6.69
C TRP A 46 3.96 3.02 7.26
N ILE A 47 4.20 2.14 8.24
CA ILE A 47 3.14 1.43 8.95
C ILE A 47 2.24 2.41 9.72
N HIS A 48 2.83 3.45 10.33
CA HIS A 48 2.04 4.47 11.02
C HIS A 48 1.17 5.30 10.05
N ILE A 49 1.74 5.71 8.91
CA ILE A 49 1.00 6.39 7.83
C ILE A 49 -0.15 5.50 7.34
N ALA A 50 0.13 4.22 7.08
CA ALA A 50 -0.86 3.22 6.71
C ALA A 50 -2.01 3.18 7.71
N TYR A 51 -1.68 3.00 9.00
CA TYR A 51 -2.66 2.93 10.07
C TYR A 51 -3.57 4.15 10.10
N ARG A 52 -3.01 5.36 10.11
CA ARG A 52 -3.79 6.60 10.11
C ARG A 52 -4.69 6.74 8.87
N THR A 53 -4.25 6.23 7.72
CA THR A 53 -5.02 6.27 6.46
C THR A 53 -6.27 5.37 6.51
N PHE A 54 -6.23 4.23 7.23
CA PHE A 54 -7.41 3.36 7.38
C PHE A 54 -8.26 3.69 8.60
N TYR A 55 -7.65 4.23 9.64
CA TYR A 55 -8.28 4.46 10.93
C TYR A 55 -8.11 5.93 11.34
N PRO A 56 -8.65 6.89 10.56
CA PRO A 56 -8.55 8.31 10.89
C PRO A 56 -9.15 8.57 12.28
N GLY A 57 -8.51 9.48 13.03
CA GLY A 57 -8.89 9.82 14.40
C GLY A 57 -8.54 8.77 15.47
N ARG A 58 -7.97 7.60 15.11
CA ARG A 58 -7.51 6.61 16.11
C ARG A 58 -6.04 6.81 16.45
N ALA A 59 -5.73 6.84 17.73
CA ALA A 59 -4.35 6.76 18.21
C ALA A 59 -3.74 5.42 17.79
N THR A 60 -2.53 5.46 17.23
CA THR A 60 -1.79 4.24 16.94
C THR A 60 -1.21 3.71 18.24
N THR A 61 -1.48 2.46 18.56
CA THR A 61 -0.82 1.80 19.69
C THR A 61 0.66 1.59 19.38
N ALA A 62 1.48 1.61 20.42
CA ALA A 62 2.89 1.30 20.27
C ALA A 62 3.04 -0.16 19.77
N PHE A 63 3.88 -0.35 18.76
CA PHE A 63 4.17 -1.66 18.20
C PHE A 63 5.67 -1.77 17.90
N THR A 64 6.13 -3.01 17.79
CA THR A 64 7.52 -3.36 17.48
C THR A 64 7.54 -4.40 16.35
N LEU A 65 8.53 -4.30 15.49
CA LEU A 65 8.78 -5.23 14.40
C LEU A 65 9.79 -6.28 14.85
N PHE A 66 9.47 -7.54 14.60
CA PHE A 66 10.35 -8.67 14.84
C PHE A 66 10.56 -9.42 13.52
N PRO A 67 11.76 -9.95 13.23
CA PRO A 67 11.90 -11.01 12.24
C PRO A 67 10.98 -12.19 12.62
N VAL A 68 10.37 -12.86 11.63
CA VAL A 68 9.48 -14.00 11.89
C VAL A 68 9.80 -15.21 11.03
N VAL A 69 9.50 -16.40 11.55
CA VAL A 69 9.29 -17.60 10.73
C VAL A 69 7.84 -17.61 10.26
N VAL A 70 7.63 -17.91 8.98
CA VAL A 70 6.31 -18.04 8.36
C VAL A 70 6.03 -19.51 8.09
N GLU A 71 4.92 -20.02 8.63
CA GLU A 71 4.49 -21.41 8.45
C GLU A 71 3.09 -21.49 7.86
N PRO A 72 2.81 -22.43 6.95
CA PRO A 72 1.45 -22.63 6.45
C PRO A 72 0.48 -23.02 7.56
N SER A 73 -0.61 -22.25 7.72
CA SER A 73 -1.69 -22.52 8.69
C SER A 73 -3.02 -22.88 8.04
N GLY A 74 -3.17 -22.62 6.74
CA GLY A 74 -4.34 -22.94 5.92
C GLY A 74 -3.95 -23.22 4.47
N PRO A 75 -4.93 -23.38 3.55
CA PRO A 75 -4.65 -23.54 2.13
C PRO A 75 -3.84 -22.36 1.55
N ILE A 76 -4.20 -21.14 1.96
CA ILE A 76 -3.56 -19.90 1.52
C ILE A 76 -3.27 -18.93 2.67
N THR A 77 -3.34 -19.41 3.92
CA THR A 77 -3.07 -18.61 5.13
C THR A 77 -1.82 -19.12 5.84
N TYR A 78 -1.18 -18.23 6.60
CA TYR A 78 0.12 -18.49 7.21
C TYR A 78 0.17 -18.02 8.66
N ALA A 79 0.64 -18.87 9.56
CA ALA A 79 1.02 -18.49 10.91
C ALA A 79 2.41 -17.85 10.90
N VAL A 80 2.64 -16.91 11.83
CA VAL A 80 3.93 -16.26 11.99
C VAL A 80 4.36 -16.31 13.45
N GLN A 81 5.64 -16.58 13.67
CA GLN A 81 6.25 -16.68 14.99
C GLN A 81 7.54 -15.89 15.04
N GLN A 82 7.84 -15.24 16.16
CA GLN A 82 9.07 -14.44 16.32
C GLN A 82 10.32 -15.30 16.10
N ASN A 83 11.30 -14.73 15.41
CA ASN A 83 12.55 -15.39 15.06
C ASN A 83 13.76 -14.45 15.20
N GLY A 84 13.90 -13.84 16.36
CA GLY A 84 15.03 -12.96 16.65
C GLY A 84 14.66 -11.76 17.50
N PRO A 85 15.63 -10.86 17.72
CA PRO A 85 15.42 -9.65 18.51
C PRO A 85 14.51 -8.64 17.77
N PRO A 86 13.88 -7.72 18.51
CA PRO A 86 13.12 -6.64 17.92
C PRO A 86 14.01 -5.70 17.10
N LEU A 87 13.46 -5.16 16.02
CA LEU A 87 14.11 -4.10 15.25
C LEU A 87 13.92 -2.74 15.95
N PRO A 88 14.99 -2.03 16.35
CA PRO A 88 14.85 -0.76 17.05
C PRO A 88 14.17 0.30 16.17
N ARG A 89 13.14 0.96 16.71
CA ARG A 89 12.31 1.92 15.94
C ARG A 89 13.09 3.09 15.32
N GLN A 90 14.15 3.53 15.98
CA GLN A 90 15.01 4.63 15.50
C GLN A 90 16.19 4.17 14.65
N SER A 91 16.30 2.86 14.38
CA SER A 91 17.42 2.30 13.62
C SER A 91 17.50 2.91 12.22
N GLN A 92 18.73 3.29 11.86
CA GLN A 92 19.10 3.75 10.52
C GLN A 92 19.58 2.59 9.64
N GLU A 93 19.62 1.37 10.18
CA GLU A 93 19.96 0.18 9.42
C GLU A 93 18.92 -0.10 8.35
N MET A 94 19.40 -0.76 7.29
CA MET A 94 18.57 -1.16 6.18
C MET A 94 17.75 -2.38 6.55
N VAL A 95 16.45 -2.36 6.24
CA VAL A 95 15.60 -3.54 6.33
C VAL A 95 16.08 -4.57 5.31
N LEU A 96 16.52 -5.72 5.81
CA LEU A 96 16.96 -6.81 4.95
C LEU A 96 15.73 -7.51 4.32
N PRO A 97 15.87 -8.10 3.12
CA PRO A 97 14.86 -8.96 2.55
C PRO A 97 14.47 -10.09 3.52
N GLY A 98 13.17 -10.28 3.75
CA GLY A 98 12.67 -11.24 4.74
C GLY A 98 11.23 -10.98 5.18
N ASP A 99 10.79 -11.75 6.17
CA ASP A 99 9.50 -11.62 6.82
C ASP A 99 9.63 -11.02 8.22
N TYR A 100 8.74 -10.09 8.53
CA TYR A 100 8.68 -9.38 9.79
C TYR A 100 7.25 -9.40 10.33
N GLY A 101 7.06 -9.49 11.63
CA GLY A 101 5.74 -9.42 12.27
C GLY A 101 5.57 -8.16 13.09
N ILE A 102 4.35 -7.64 13.14
CA ILE A 102 3.94 -6.57 14.05
C ILE A 102 3.53 -7.21 15.39
N TYR A 103 4.17 -6.79 16.48
CA TYR A 103 3.90 -7.21 17.85
C TYR A 103 3.72 -5.99 18.76
N ASN A 104 3.15 -6.19 19.95
CA ASN A 104 3.21 -5.18 21.01
C ASN A 104 4.66 -4.94 21.46
N THR A 105 4.91 -3.86 22.20
CA THR A 105 6.25 -3.51 22.70
C THR A 105 6.83 -4.50 23.70
N ASP A 106 5.98 -5.28 24.37
CA ASP A 106 6.37 -6.39 25.25
C ASP A 106 6.61 -7.71 24.49
N GLY A 107 6.47 -7.69 23.15
CA GLY A 107 6.60 -8.87 22.31
C GLY A 107 5.32 -9.72 22.22
N SER A 108 4.24 -9.37 22.91
CA SER A 108 2.98 -10.11 22.79
C SER A 108 2.34 -9.90 21.41
N THR A 109 1.40 -10.77 21.04
CA THR A 109 0.52 -10.51 19.89
C THR A 109 -0.24 -9.20 20.12
N PRO A 110 -0.36 -8.34 19.09
CA PRO A 110 -0.99 -7.05 19.24
C PRO A 110 -2.49 -7.21 19.43
N ASN A 111 -3.09 -6.32 20.23
CA ASN A 111 -4.54 -6.32 20.48
C ASN A 111 -5.34 -5.72 19.31
N PHE A 112 -4.68 -5.36 18.21
CA PHE A 112 -5.28 -4.60 17.12
C PHE A 112 -5.07 -5.28 15.78
N TYR A 113 -6.15 -5.24 14.99
CA TYR A 113 -6.22 -5.84 13.69
C TYR A 113 -5.74 -4.84 12.62
N TYR A 114 -4.51 -5.00 12.14
CA TYR A 114 -4.02 -4.24 10.99
C TYR A 114 -4.57 -4.86 9.69
N ARG A 115 -5.80 -4.48 9.29
CA ARG A 115 -6.35 -4.83 7.97
C ARG A 115 -6.15 -3.68 7.01
N PHE A 116 -5.02 -3.70 6.31
CA PHE A 116 -4.81 -2.77 5.23
C PHE A 116 -5.38 -3.35 3.94
N THR A 117 -6.54 -2.85 3.52
CA THR A 117 -7.13 -3.23 2.24
C THR A 117 -6.60 -2.33 1.14
N ARG A 118 -6.37 -2.89 -0.04
CA ARG A 118 -5.91 -2.08 -1.16
C ARG A 118 -6.89 -0.95 -1.46
N ARG A 119 -6.39 0.29 -1.51
CA ARG A 119 -7.18 1.45 -1.94
C ARG A 119 -7.13 1.63 -3.45
N LEU A 120 -8.19 2.22 -4.00
CA LEU A 120 -8.19 2.72 -5.37
C LEU A 120 -7.20 3.88 -5.48
N SER A 121 -6.59 4.05 -6.65
CA SER A 121 -5.75 5.24 -6.92
C SER A 121 -6.60 6.51 -6.86
N LEU A 122 -5.97 7.64 -6.54
CA LEU A 122 -6.61 8.96 -6.53
C LEU A 122 -7.30 9.26 -7.87
N SER A 123 -6.65 8.97 -9.00
CA SER A 123 -7.27 9.09 -10.33
C SER A 123 -8.52 8.21 -10.55
N LYS A 124 -8.67 7.08 -9.86
CA LYS A 124 -9.89 6.27 -9.92
C LYS A 124 -10.97 6.86 -9.02
N LEU A 125 -10.61 7.29 -7.81
CA LEU A 125 -11.51 7.93 -6.86
C LEU A 125 -12.07 9.24 -7.44
N GLN A 126 -11.19 10.11 -7.95
CA GLN A 126 -11.54 11.36 -8.63
C GLN A 126 -12.54 11.11 -9.75
N ARG A 127 -12.24 10.20 -10.68
CA ARG A 127 -13.17 9.87 -11.78
C ARG A 127 -14.52 9.34 -11.29
N GLY A 128 -14.54 8.58 -10.19
CA GLY A 128 -15.79 8.14 -9.57
C GLY A 128 -16.64 9.31 -9.08
N MET A 129 -16.01 10.27 -8.39
CA MET A 129 -16.70 11.46 -7.88
C MET A 129 -17.14 12.42 -8.99
N GLU A 130 -16.29 12.67 -9.99
CA GLU A 130 -16.61 13.55 -11.13
C GLU A 130 -17.74 12.98 -11.99
N ARG A 131 -17.84 11.64 -12.11
CA ARG A 131 -19.00 11.00 -12.77
C ARG A 131 -20.28 11.14 -11.97
N ALA A 132 -20.19 11.18 -10.65
CA ALA A 132 -21.34 11.37 -9.78
C ALA A 132 -21.84 12.82 -9.75
N SER A 133 -21.00 13.81 -10.09
CA SER A 133 -21.36 15.23 -10.07
C SER A 133 -20.60 16.04 -11.13
N ALA A 134 -21.32 16.47 -12.18
CA ALA A 134 -20.77 17.35 -13.22
C ALA A 134 -20.38 18.74 -12.68
N ALA A 135 -21.12 19.25 -11.69
CA ALA A 135 -20.79 20.51 -11.02
C ALA A 135 -19.44 20.41 -10.29
N LEU A 136 -19.17 19.29 -9.62
CA LEU A 136 -17.87 19.04 -8.99
C LEU A 136 -16.77 18.95 -10.04
N ALA A 137 -17.00 18.23 -11.14
CA ALA A 137 -16.02 18.10 -12.22
C ALA A 137 -15.65 19.46 -12.83
N ALA A 138 -16.61 20.37 -12.99
CA ALA A 138 -16.36 21.73 -13.46
C ALA A 138 -15.52 22.55 -12.47
N LYS A 139 -15.73 22.37 -11.15
CA LYS A 139 -14.98 23.08 -10.10
C LYS A 139 -13.54 22.59 -9.94
N THR A 140 -13.23 21.35 -10.34
CA THR A 140 -11.90 20.73 -10.14
C THR A 140 -10.97 20.84 -11.35
N VAL A 141 -11.41 21.55 -12.40
CA VAL A 141 -10.59 21.82 -13.59
C VAL A 141 -9.39 22.65 -13.19
N LEU A 142 -8.20 22.20 -13.63
CA LEU A 142 -6.98 22.97 -13.47
C LEU A 142 -7.01 24.16 -14.43
N THR A 143 -7.12 25.37 -13.90
CA THR A 143 -7.24 26.59 -14.70
C THR A 143 -5.91 26.95 -15.37
N PRO A 144 -5.92 27.66 -16.52
CA PRO A 144 -4.68 28.15 -17.16
C PRO A 144 -3.81 28.98 -16.20
N VAL A 145 -4.43 29.80 -15.35
CA VAL A 145 -3.70 30.61 -14.34
C VAL A 145 -2.90 29.75 -13.38
N LEU A 146 -3.46 28.63 -12.90
CA LEU A 146 -2.74 27.71 -12.01
C LEU A 146 -1.67 26.91 -12.75
N HIS A 147 -1.96 26.52 -13.98
CA HIS A 147 -1.00 25.87 -14.86
C HIS A 147 0.24 26.75 -15.05
N ASP A 148 0.04 28.01 -15.45
CA ASP A 148 1.12 28.95 -15.73
C ASP A 148 1.92 29.30 -14.48
N LYS A 149 1.25 29.49 -13.33
CA LYS A 149 1.93 29.67 -12.04
C LYS A 149 2.82 28.49 -11.67
N ALA A 150 2.35 27.26 -11.85
CA ALA A 150 3.14 26.07 -11.55
C ALA A 150 4.32 25.92 -12.52
N LEU A 151 4.12 26.18 -13.82
CA LEU A 151 5.23 26.18 -14.80
C LEU A 151 6.26 27.27 -14.50
N GLN A 152 5.83 28.47 -14.16
CA GLN A 152 6.70 29.59 -13.81
C GLN A 152 7.51 29.31 -12.54
N ARG A 153 6.86 28.76 -11.51
CA ARG A 153 7.51 28.38 -10.24
C ARG A 153 8.54 27.28 -10.45
N ASP A 154 8.17 26.23 -11.17
CA ASP A 154 8.98 25.01 -11.24
C ASP A 154 10.04 25.09 -12.34
N GLY A 155 9.75 25.70 -13.49
CA GLY A 155 10.63 25.84 -14.66
C GLY A 155 11.11 24.53 -15.32
N ARG A 156 10.87 23.38 -14.68
CA ARG A 156 11.28 22.03 -15.07
C ARG A 156 10.36 21.00 -14.41
N CYS A 157 10.49 19.74 -14.81
CA CYS A 157 9.82 18.63 -14.14
C CYS A 157 10.41 18.44 -12.73
N VAL A 158 9.60 18.60 -11.70
CA VAL A 158 10.05 18.48 -10.29
C VAL A 158 10.53 17.07 -9.90
N LEU A 159 10.12 16.04 -10.65
CA LEU A 159 10.46 14.64 -10.39
C LEU A 159 11.66 14.13 -11.20
N THR A 160 12.00 14.77 -12.32
CA THR A 160 13.05 14.26 -13.24
C THR A 160 14.09 15.31 -13.62
N GLY A 161 13.90 16.57 -13.21
CA GLY A 161 14.76 17.70 -13.58
C GLY A 161 14.69 18.13 -15.04
N SER A 162 13.91 17.45 -15.90
CA SER A 162 13.82 17.76 -17.33
C SER A 162 13.27 19.17 -17.58
N ILE A 163 13.95 19.93 -18.45
CA ILE A 163 13.60 21.29 -18.87
C ILE A 163 12.83 21.35 -20.21
N ASP A 164 12.46 20.20 -20.77
CA ASP A 164 11.70 20.13 -22.02
C ASP A 164 10.26 20.64 -21.81
N TYR A 165 10.04 21.93 -22.07
CA TYR A 165 8.76 22.62 -21.87
C TYR A 165 7.60 21.97 -22.63
N ASP A 166 7.84 21.46 -23.84
CA ASP A 166 6.81 20.80 -24.64
C ASP A 166 6.39 19.46 -24.02
N ALA A 167 7.26 18.84 -23.23
CA ALA A 167 6.98 17.63 -22.49
C ALA A 167 6.45 17.86 -21.07
N LEU A 168 6.44 19.11 -20.57
CA LEU A 168 5.87 19.44 -19.27
C LEU A 168 4.34 19.51 -19.31
N THR A 169 3.74 19.22 -18.17
CA THR A 169 2.32 19.41 -17.89
C THR A 169 2.15 19.63 -16.40
N THR A 170 1.00 20.15 -15.99
CA THR A 170 0.72 20.35 -14.57
C THR A 170 -0.33 19.36 -14.07
N THR A 171 -0.18 18.91 -12.83
CA THR A 171 -1.14 18.02 -12.18
C THR A 171 -1.38 18.43 -10.74
N TRP A 172 -2.59 18.17 -10.25
CA TRP A 172 -2.88 18.22 -8.83
C TRP A 172 -2.00 17.22 -8.06
N ILE A 173 -1.52 17.62 -6.88
CA ILE A 173 -0.94 16.73 -5.88
C ILE A 173 -2.07 15.91 -5.27
N LEU A 174 -3.06 16.61 -4.70
CA LEU A 174 -4.31 16.04 -4.22
C LEU A 174 -5.46 16.62 -5.06
N PRO A 175 -6.21 15.82 -5.85
CA PRO A 175 -7.37 16.33 -6.57
C PRO A 175 -8.34 17.05 -5.62
N PRO A 176 -8.82 18.28 -5.94
CA PRO A 176 -9.68 19.04 -5.03
C PRO A 176 -10.97 18.32 -4.61
N SER A 177 -11.50 17.45 -5.48
CA SER A 177 -12.67 16.61 -5.18
C SER A 177 -12.41 15.60 -4.05
N LEU A 178 -11.14 15.34 -3.74
CA LEU A 178 -10.68 14.45 -2.68
C LEU A 178 -10.18 15.23 -1.45
N GLY A 179 -10.54 16.51 -1.31
CA GLY A 179 -10.14 17.36 -0.18
C GLY A 179 -10.48 16.79 1.20
N TYR A 180 -11.52 15.97 1.30
CA TYR A 180 -11.89 15.29 2.54
C TYR A 180 -10.78 14.41 3.14
N LEU A 181 -9.81 14.00 2.34
CA LEU A 181 -8.66 13.20 2.78
C LEU A 181 -7.68 13.98 3.67
N LEU A 182 -7.84 15.31 3.75
CA LEU A 182 -7.05 16.17 4.63
C LEU A 182 -7.62 16.25 6.04
N SER A 183 -8.87 15.86 6.23
CA SER A 183 -9.57 15.98 7.50
C SER A 183 -9.61 14.66 8.24
N ASP A 184 -9.20 14.68 9.51
CA ASP A 184 -9.45 13.58 10.45
C ASP A 184 -10.90 13.58 10.98
N GLU A 185 -11.69 14.63 10.69
CA GLU A 185 -13.08 14.75 11.15
C GLU A 185 -14.04 13.99 10.24
N GLN A 186 -14.68 12.96 10.80
CA GLN A 186 -15.66 12.14 10.09
C GLN A 186 -16.84 12.96 9.53
N PHE A 187 -17.25 14.03 10.22
CA PHE A 187 -18.31 14.92 9.76
C PHE A 187 -17.96 15.60 8.43
N LEU A 188 -16.74 16.16 8.33
CA LEU A 188 -16.27 16.78 7.08
C LEU A 188 -16.17 15.74 5.97
N GLN A 189 -15.65 14.54 6.26
CA GLN A 189 -15.62 13.46 5.28
C GLN A 189 -17.01 13.09 4.76
N ASN A 190 -18.00 12.97 5.64
CA ASN A 190 -19.39 12.69 5.27
C ASN A 190 -19.99 13.82 4.43
N ARG A 191 -19.66 15.10 4.74
CA ARG A 191 -20.15 16.24 3.97
C ARG A 191 -19.65 16.23 2.53
N TYR A 192 -18.36 15.99 2.32
CA TYR A 192 -17.78 15.85 0.99
C TYR A 192 -18.35 14.66 0.21
N GLN A 193 -18.73 13.57 0.89
CA GLN A 193 -19.35 12.42 0.22
C GLN A 193 -20.80 12.70 -0.17
N ARG A 194 -21.55 13.43 0.67
CA ARG A 194 -23.00 13.67 0.45
C ARG A 194 -23.28 14.84 -0.48
N SER A 195 -22.48 15.91 -0.40
CA SER A 195 -22.67 17.12 -1.20
C SER A 195 -21.32 17.81 -1.45
N PRO A 196 -20.45 17.22 -2.29
CA PRO A 196 -19.14 17.79 -2.58
C PRO A 196 -19.22 19.19 -3.21
N GLU A 197 -20.28 19.47 -3.97
CA GLU A 197 -20.51 20.78 -4.59
C GLU A 197 -20.79 21.91 -3.60
N SER A 198 -21.25 21.59 -2.38
CA SER A 198 -21.49 22.57 -1.31
C SER A 198 -20.25 22.90 -0.47
N CYS A 199 -19.15 22.19 -0.71
CA CYS A 199 -17.91 22.38 0.03
C CYS A 199 -17.09 23.51 -0.59
N ASP A 200 -16.55 24.40 0.24
CA ASP A 200 -15.56 25.36 -0.21
C ASP A 200 -14.24 24.65 -0.51
N MET A 201 -13.81 24.70 -1.78
CA MET A 201 -12.58 24.11 -2.28
C MET A 201 -11.51 25.15 -2.59
N SER A 202 -11.74 26.43 -2.25
CA SER A 202 -10.81 27.53 -2.53
C SER A 202 -9.38 27.22 -2.09
N HIS A 203 -9.20 26.71 -0.88
CA HIS A 203 -7.90 26.32 -0.32
C HIS A 203 -7.22 25.12 -1.03
N LEU A 204 -7.98 24.33 -1.80
CA LEU A 204 -7.45 23.20 -2.60
C LEU A 204 -7.10 23.61 -4.02
N ILE A 205 -7.74 24.67 -4.53
CA ILE A 205 -7.53 25.24 -5.87
C ILE A 205 -6.44 26.31 -5.75
N ALA A 206 -5.23 25.87 -5.38
CA ALA A 206 -4.09 26.74 -5.09
C ALA A 206 -2.81 26.24 -5.79
N PRO A 207 -1.85 27.13 -6.11
CA PRO A 207 -0.56 26.74 -6.69
C PRO A 207 0.21 25.72 -5.84
N THR A 208 0.09 25.81 -4.51
CA THR A 208 0.70 24.87 -3.56
C THR A 208 0.18 23.43 -3.68
N ASN A 209 -0.93 23.20 -4.39
CA ASN A 209 -1.49 21.87 -4.67
C ASN A 209 -1.21 21.38 -6.11
N VAL A 210 -0.33 22.05 -6.85
CA VAL A 210 -0.04 21.74 -8.26
C VAL A 210 1.46 21.51 -8.43
N LEU A 211 1.84 20.56 -9.28
CA LEU A 211 3.23 20.31 -9.68
C LEU A 211 3.36 20.38 -11.20
N SER A 212 4.48 20.93 -11.68
CA SER A 212 4.95 20.76 -13.06
C SER A 212 5.73 19.46 -13.21
N ILE A 213 5.23 18.55 -14.05
CA ILE A 213 5.75 17.19 -14.21
C ILE A 213 5.80 16.84 -15.70
N HIS A 214 6.78 16.03 -16.09
CA HIS A 214 6.82 15.45 -17.43
C HIS A 214 5.56 14.60 -17.73
N LYS A 215 4.97 14.75 -18.91
CA LYS A 215 3.69 14.12 -19.31
C LYS A 215 3.62 12.61 -19.03
N SER A 216 4.68 11.87 -19.34
CA SER A 216 4.74 10.41 -19.07
C SER A 216 4.79 10.07 -17.57
N VAL A 217 5.43 10.91 -16.76
CA VAL A 217 5.54 10.75 -15.30
C VAL A 217 4.24 11.17 -14.61
N ALA A 218 3.55 12.19 -15.11
CA ALA A 218 2.26 12.65 -14.58
C ALA A 218 1.20 11.53 -14.57
N VAL A 219 1.24 10.61 -15.54
CA VAL A 219 0.36 9.43 -15.55
C VAL A 219 0.69 8.48 -14.39
N LEU A 220 1.97 8.26 -14.09
CA LEU A 220 2.40 7.42 -12.98
C LEU A 220 2.02 8.04 -11.64
N PHE A 221 2.27 9.34 -11.48
CA PHE A 221 1.96 10.11 -10.27
C PHE A 221 0.44 10.10 -9.96
N ARG A 222 -0.42 10.36 -10.95
CA ARG A 222 -1.89 10.30 -10.78
C ARG A 222 -2.42 8.89 -10.50
N ARG A 223 -1.70 7.86 -10.91
CA ARG A 223 -2.01 6.44 -10.61
C ARG A 223 -1.38 5.98 -9.30
N ASN A 224 -0.79 6.90 -8.53
CA ASN A 224 -0.10 6.63 -7.27
C ASN A 224 1.10 5.68 -7.42
N ALA A 225 1.62 5.46 -8.63
CA ALA A 225 2.76 4.59 -8.88
C ALA A 225 4.10 5.22 -8.42
N ILE A 226 4.09 6.54 -8.21
CA ILE A 226 5.18 7.33 -7.65
C ILE A 226 4.57 8.15 -6.52
N GLY A 227 5.25 8.25 -5.39
CA GLY A 227 4.91 9.16 -4.29
C GLY A 227 6.14 9.90 -3.79
N VAL A 228 5.93 10.96 -3.02
CA VAL A 228 7.01 11.76 -2.41
C VAL A 228 6.92 11.64 -0.90
N ASP A 229 7.94 11.06 -0.31
CA ASP A 229 8.06 10.91 1.13
C ASP A 229 8.69 12.17 1.73
N VAL A 230 7.83 13.13 2.11
CA VAL A 230 8.22 14.42 2.70
C VAL A 230 9.09 14.23 3.95
N ASP A 231 8.82 13.19 4.75
CA ASP A 231 9.52 12.98 6.02
C ASP A 231 10.77 12.07 5.86
N ASP A 232 11.19 11.77 4.63
CA ASP A 232 12.48 11.16 4.27
C ASP A 232 13.19 12.06 3.25
N ASP A 233 13.37 13.34 3.59
CA ASP A 233 14.05 14.35 2.74
C ASP A 233 13.43 14.47 1.33
N TYR A 234 12.11 14.46 1.25
CA TYR A 234 11.36 14.48 -0.03
C TYR A 234 11.76 13.36 -1.00
N ARG A 235 12.18 12.20 -0.48
CA ARG A 235 12.54 11.04 -1.28
C ARG A 235 11.39 10.65 -2.20
N ILE A 236 11.71 10.44 -3.47
CA ILE A 236 10.78 9.91 -4.45
C ILE A 236 10.76 8.39 -4.33
N VAL A 237 9.57 7.84 -4.10
CA VAL A 237 9.35 6.40 -3.98
C VAL A 237 8.60 5.90 -5.21
N VAL A 238 9.24 5.01 -5.96
CA VAL A 238 8.66 4.37 -7.14
C VAL A 238 8.13 2.99 -6.75
N PHE A 239 6.81 2.84 -6.74
CA PHE A 239 6.12 1.60 -6.37
C PHE A 239 5.91 0.65 -7.55
N HIS A 240 5.93 1.19 -8.77
CA HIS A 240 5.81 0.42 -10.00
C HIS A 240 6.72 1.03 -11.05
N GLU A 241 7.77 0.28 -11.41
CA GLU A 241 8.67 0.71 -12.47
C GLU A 241 7.93 0.77 -13.81
N PRO A 242 8.08 1.87 -14.56
CA PRO A 242 7.47 1.98 -15.87
C PRO A 242 8.08 0.94 -16.81
N LYS A 243 7.25 0.02 -17.32
CA LYS A 243 7.67 -1.02 -18.28
C LYS A 243 8.16 -0.49 -19.65
N LYS A 244 8.05 0.83 -19.91
CA LYS A 244 8.31 1.41 -21.24
C LYS A 244 9.56 2.28 -21.25
N SER A 245 10.41 2.06 -22.26
CA SER A 245 11.44 2.98 -22.74
C SER A 245 10.78 4.31 -23.15
N GLY A 246 11.09 5.40 -22.46
CA GLY A 246 10.54 6.73 -22.77
C GLY A 246 10.06 7.53 -21.55
N CYS A 247 10.06 6.94 -20.35
CA CYS A 247 10.03 7.74 -19.14
C CYS A 247 11.44 8.28 -18.87
N PRO A 248 11.63 9.60 -18.70
CA PRO A 248 12.92 10.12 -18.24
C PRO A 248 13.28 9.52 -16.88
N PRO A 249 14.58 9.42 -16.55
CA PRO A 249 15.04 9.00 -15.23
C PRO A 249 14.38 9.84 -14.14
N ILE A 250 13.89 9.18 -13.10
CA ILE A 250 13.28 9.83 -11.94
C ILE A 250 14.40 10.10 -10.93
N ASN A 251 14.44 11.33 -10.41
CA ASN A 251 15.39 11.71 -9.37
C ASN A 251 15.13 10.91 -8.08
N SER A 252 16.12 10.82 -7.20
CA SER A 252 15.94 10.19 -5.89
C SER A 252 15.08 11.04 -4.95
N ASN A 253 15.07 12.36 -5.14
CA ASN A 253 14.40 13.33 -4.28
C ASN A 253 13.66 14.38 -5.13
N LEU A 254 12.54 14.88 -4.61
CA LEU A 254 11.77 15.94 -5.25
C LEU A 254 12.57 17.25 -5.18
N THR A 255 12.71 17.93 -6.31
CA THR A 255 13.29 19.28 -6.32
C THR A 255 12.21 20.29 -5.98
N LEU A 256 12.38 21.00 -4.87
CA LEU A 256 11.48 22.06 -4.43
C LEU A 256 12.14 23.43 -4.56
N PHE A 257 11.31 24.43 -4.79
CA PHE A 257 11.70 25.83 -4.79
C PHE A 257 11.03 26.51 -3.59
N ASP A 258 11.80 27.33 -2.87
CA ASP A 258 11.29 28.10 -1.75
C ASP A 258 10.41 29.26 -2.25
N GLY A 259 9.38 29.59 -1.48
CA GLY A 259 8.46 30.67 -1.80
C GLY A 259 7.03 30.41 -1.29
N PRO A 260 6.15 31.42 -1.41
CA PRO A 260 4.76 31.32 -0.93
C PRO A 260 3.95 30.26 -1.69
N ASP A 261 4.32 29.98 -2.95
CA ASP A 261 3.67 29.00 -3.81
C ASP A 261 4.34 27.61 -3.74
N ARG A 262 5.26 27.36 -2.81
CA ARG A 262 5.93 26.06 -2.64
C ARG A 262 4.88 24.94 -2.48
N PRO A 263 5.05 23.78 -3.15
CA PRO A 263 4.19 22.61 -2.95
C PRO A 263 3.97 22.30 -1.47
N SER A 264 2.71 22.14 -1.07
CA SER A 264 2.36 21.91 0.33
C SER A 264 2.74 20.50 0.75
N ASP A 265 3.53 20.42 1.82
CA ASP A 265 3.88 19.17 2.49
C ASP A 265 2.63 18.37 2.89
N GLN A 266 1.53 19.05 3.26
CA GLN A 266 0.29 18.38 3.65
C GLN A 266 -0.31 17.60 2.48
N PHE A 267 -0.38 18.20 1.28
CA PHE A 267 -0.89 17.51 0.09
C PHE A 267 0.03 16.37 -0.33
N LEU A 268 1.36 16.59 -0.27
CA LEU A 268 2.35 15.56 -0.59
C LEU A 268 2.25 14.36 0.38
N ARG A 269 2.10 14.59 1.69
CA ARG A 269 1.90 13.53 2.69
C ARG A 269 0.64 12.72 2.43
N VAL A 270 -0.49 13.37 2.11
CA VAL A 270 -1.74 12.67 1.78
C VAL A 270 -1.58 11.86 0.48
N HIS A 271 -0.97 12.45 -0.55
CA HIS A 271 -0.69 11.73 -1.80
C HIS A 271 0.18 10.50 -1.55
N PHE A 272 1.25 10.64 -0.78
CA PHE A 272 2.16 9.55 -0.43
C PHE A 272 1.47 8.44 0.37
N ALA A 273 0.65 8.80 1.35
CA ALA A 273 -0.16 7.85 2.11
C ALA A 273 -1.05 7.01 1.18
N TYR A 274 -1.64 7.63 0.15
CA TYR A 274 -2.42 6.94 -0.87
C TYR A 274 -1.58 6.10 -1.82
N CYS A 275 -0.31 6.47 -2.07
CA CYS A 275 0.64 5.62 -2.79
C CYS A 275 0.96 4.34 -2.02
N LEU A 276 1.23 4.45 -0.72
CA LEU A 276 1.35 3.28 0.17
C LEU A 276 0.07 2.44 0.12
N ALA A 277 -1.10 3.08 0.20
CA ALA A 277 -2.39 2.38 0.19
C ALA A 277 -2.74 1.66 -1.10
N ALA A 278 -2.30 2.19 -2.24
CA ALA A 278 -2.53 1.58 -3.53
C ALA A 278 -1.54 0.44 -3.83
N HIS A 279 -0.30 0.54 -3.33
CA HIS A 279 0.80 -0.30 -3.83
C HIS A 279 1.67 -0.98 -2.78
N ALA A 280 1.73 -0.55 -1.53
CA ALA A 280 2.54 -1.21 -0.51
C ALA A 280 1.74 -2.26 0.29
N PHE A 281 0.42 -2.13 0.38
CA PHE A 281 -0.36 -3.01 1.26
C PHE A 281 -0.70 -4.35 0.66
N GLY A 282 -0.75 -5.36 1.53
CA GLY A 282 -0.97 -6.77 1.21
C GLY A 282 0.20 -7.39 0.44
N GLY A 283 -0.12 -8.36 -0.41
CA GLY A 283 0.84 -9.10 -1.22
C GLY A 283 0.84 -10.61 -1.00
N ASP A 284 0.05 -11.08 -0.03
CA ASP A 284 -0.25 -12.49 0.10
C ASP A 284 -1.31 -12.94 -0.90
N LEU A 285 -1.38 -14.24 -1.08
CA LEU A 285 -2.21 -14.91 -2.07
C LEU A 285 -3.71 -14.61 -1.92
N THR A 286 -4.20 -14.14 -0.76
CA THR A 286 -5.62 -13.79 -0.57
C THR A 286 -6.07 -12.63 -1.45
N GLU A 287 -5.14 -11.84 -2.02
CA GLU A 287 -5.48 -10.75 -2.95
C GLU A 287 -5.97 -11.20 -4.32
N ASP A 288 -5.63 -12.42 -4.72
CA ASP A 288 -5.96 -12.95 -6.03
C ASP A 288 -7.36 -13.61 -6.06
N PHE A 289 -8.02 -13.70 -4.90
CA PHE A 289 -9.34 -14.31 -4.73
C PHE A 289 -10.34 -13.28 -4.18
N LYS A 290 -11.62 -13.47 -4.52
CA LYS A 290 -12.71 -12.65 -3.94
C LYS A 290 -12.94 -13.06 -2.49
N ASP A 291 -13.49 -12.13 -1.71
CA ASP A 291 -13.94 -12.44 -0.35
C ASP A 291 -14.93 -13.62 -0.37
N GLY A 292 -14.68 -14.65 0.45
CA GLY A 292 -15.51 -15.85 0.53
C GLY A 292 -15.24 -16.92 -0.54
N GLU A 293 -14.47 -16.61 -1.58
CA GLU A 293 -14.23 -17.56 -2.69
C GLU A 293 -13.51 -18.82 -2.21
N VAL A 294 -12.50 -18.64 -1.35
CA VAL A 294 -11.67 -19.74 -0.84
C VAL A 294 -12.47 -20.61 0.12
N GLU A 295 -13.24 -20.00 1.02
CA GLU A 295 -14.11 -20.70 1.95
C GLU A 295 -15.18 -21.50 1.19
N ASN A 296 -15.84 -20.89 0.21
CA ASN A 296 -16.82 -21.57 -0.65
C ASN A 296 -16.18 -22.72 -1.43
N PHE A 297 -14.97 -22.51 -1.94
CA PHE A 297 -14.22 -23.55 -2.65
C PHE A 297 -13.89 -24.73 -1.73
N MET A 298 -13.43 -24.47 -0.50
CA MET A 298 -13.17 -25.52 0.50
C MET A 298 -14.42 -26.34 0.82
N LEU A 299 -15.58 -25.70 0.99
CA LEU A 299 -16.86 -26.39 1.23
C LEU A 299 -17.29 -27.29 0.07
N ALA A 300 -16.96 -26.90 -1.16
CA ALA A 300 -17.25 -27.70 -2.36
C ALA A 300 -16.21 -28.81 -2.59
N PHE A 301 -14.97 -28.63 -2.11
CA PHE A 301 -13.82 -29.48 -2.41
C PHE A 301 -14.03 -30.95 -2.05
N ASP A 302 -14.68 -31.23 -0.91
CA ASP A 302 -14.91 -32.60 -0.42
C ASP A 302 -15.90 -33.38 -1.31
N LYS A 303 -16.68 -32.68 -2.13
CA LYS A 303 -17.66 -33.25 -3.06
C LYS A 303 -17.10 -33.39 -4.48
N MET A 304 -15.90 -32.86 -4.75
CA MET A 304 -15.27 -32.93 -6.06
C MET A 304 -14.62 -34.28 -6.29
N SER A 305 -14.82 -34.85 -7.48
CA SER A 305 -14.07 -36.02 -7.94
C SER A 305 -12.55 -35.72 -7.96
N PRO A 306 -11.67 -36.71 -7.73
CA PRO A 306 -10.22 -36.56 -7.93
C PRO A 306 -9.84 -35.96 -9.29
N ASP A 307 -10.60 -36.29 -10.34
CA ASP A 307 -10.35 -35.83 -11.72
C ASP A 307 -11.02 -34.49 -12.05
N ASP A 308 -11.70 -33.84 -11.09
CA ASP A 308 -12.35 -32.55 -11.30
C ASP A 308 -11.30 -31.47 -11.68
N PRO A 309 -11.47 -30.75 -12.80
CA PRO A 309 -10.54 -29.70 -13.21
C PRO A 309 -10.32 -28.60 -12.16
N LEU A 310 -11.35 -28.27 -11.37
CA LEU A 310 -11.24 -27.29 -10.28
C LEU A 310 -10.40 -27.83 -9.12
N ARG A 311 -10.50 -29.13 -8.82
CA ARG A 311 -9.62 -29.79 -7.85
C ARG A 311 -8.16 -29.81 -8.31
N GLN A 312 -7.92 -29.95 -9.62
CA GLN A 312 -6.58 -29.91 -10.21
C GLN A 312 -6.02 -28.50 -10.40
N SER A 313 -6.84 -27.47 -10.19
CA SER A 313 -6.43 -26.07 -10.23
C SER A 313 -5.37 -25.74 -9.17
N PHE A 314 -4.76 -24.56 -9.28
CA PHE A 314 -3.81 -24.08 -8.27
C PHE A 314 -4.42 -24.05 -6.86
N LEU A 315 -5.63 -23.53 -6.70
CA LEU A 315 -6.31 -23.47 -5.40
C LEU A 315 -6.66 -24.88 -4.90
N GLY A 316 -7.14 -25.76 -5.80
CA GLY A 316 -7.45 -27.15 -5.45
C GLY A 316 -6.24 -27.91 -4.89
N LYS A 317 -5.08 -27.77 -5.54
CA LYS A 317 -3.81 -28.35 -5.04
C LYS A 317 -3.40 -27.80 -3.68
N ARG A 318 -3.65 -26.51 -3.40
CA ARG A 318 -3.36 -25.90 -2.10
C ARG A 318 -4.27 -26.43 -1.00
N VAL A 319 -5.55 -26.57 -1.29
CA VAL A 319 -6.54 -27.16 -0.37
C VAL A 319 -6.20 -28.63 -0.09
N GLU A 320 -5.86 -29.40 -1.11
CA GLU A 320 -5.43 -30.80 -0.95
C GLU A 320 -4.18 -30.93 -0.07
N GLN A 321 -3.14 -30.13 -0.35
CA GLN A 321 -1.93 -30.08 0.47
C GLN A 321 -2.23 -29.76 1.94
N PHE A 322 -3.17 -28.84 2.17
CA PHE A 322 -3.60 -28.50 3.52
C PHE A 322 -4.28 -29.68 4.21
N TYR A 323 -5.23 -30.36 3.56
CA TYR A 323 -5.89 -31.54 4.11
C TYR A 323 -4.89 -32.67 4.44
N VAL A 324 -3.97 -32.98 3.54
CA VAL A 324 -2.93 -34.00 3.78
C VAL A 324 -2.11 -33.66 5.02
N ARG A 325 -1.70 -32.41 5.19
CA ARG A 325 -0.94 -31.96 6.38
C ARG A 325 -1.75 -32.10 7.66
N GLN A 326 -3.04 -31.74 7.66
CA GLN A 326 -3.89 -31.88 8.84
C GLN A 326 -4.07 -33.34 9.23
N THR A 327 -4.33 -34.21 8.25
CA THR A 327 -4.45 -35.65 8.47
C THR A 327 -3.19 -36.24 9.08
N LEU A 328 -2.01 -35.91 8.54
CA LEU A 328 -0.73 -36.38 9.08
C LEU A 328 -0.46 -35.89 10.51
N LYS A 329 -0.77 -34.62 10.83
CA LYS A 329 -0.62 -34.09 12.19
C LYS A 329 -1.47 -34.87 13.20
N THR A 330 -2.72 -35.18 12.85
CA THR A 330 -3.62 -35.97 13.70
C THR A 330 -3.07 -37.38 13.97
N TYR A 331 -2.54 -38.05 12.94
CA TYR A 331 -1.93 -39.38 13.11
C TYR A 331 -0.69 -39.36 14.02
N VAL A 332 0.18 -38.36 13.89
CA VAL A 332 1.39 -38.24 14.74
C VAL A 332 1.02 -38.04 16.21
N ILE A 333 0.06 -37.16 16.49
CA ILE A 333 -0.43 -36.93 17.86
C ILE A 333 -1.01 -38.21 18.45
N PHE A 334 -1.81 -38.95 17.67
CA PHE A 334 -2.38 -40.22 18.11
C PHE A 334 -1.31 -41.27 18.42
N PHE A 335 -0.26 -41.36 17.58
CA PHE A 335 0.87 -42.26 17.81
C PHE A 335 1.67 -41.88 19.06
N MET A 336 2.00 -40.60 19.27
CA MET A 336 2.74 -40.15 20.44
C MET A 336 1.99 -40.41 21.76
N HIS A 337 0.67 -40.21 21.78
CA HIS A 337 -0.13 -40.54 22.96
C HIS A 337 -0.17 -42.04 23.27
N ARG A 338 -0.16 -42.91 22.24
CA ARG A 338 -0.16 -44.35 22.44
C ARG A 338 1.16 -44.89 23.01
N TYR A 339 2.29 -44.27 22.65
CA TYR A 339 3.60 -44.69 23.13
C TYR A 339 3.97 -44.14 24.51
N ASN A 340 3.43 -42.99 24.92
CA ASN A 340 3.67 -42.44 26.26
C ASN A 340 2.80 -43.09 27.38
N MET A 341 1.96 -44.07 27.04
CA MET A 341 1.18 -44.86 28.00
C MET A 341 1.69 -46.30 28.17
N LEU A 342 2.84 -46.62 27.58
CA LEU A 342 3.61 -47.85 27.79
C LEU A 342 4.90 -47.48 28.52
#